data_AF-A0A7W7VNS1-F1
#
_entry.id   AF-A0A7W7VNS1-F1
#
_cell.length_a   1.000
_cell.length_b   1.000
_cell.length_c   1.000
_cell.angle_alpha   90.00
_cell.angle_beta   90.00
_cell.angle_gamma   90.00
#
_symmetry.space_group_name_H-M   'P 1'
#
loop_
_entity.id
_entity.type
_entity.pdbx_description
1 polymer ?
#
loop_
_entity_poly.entity_id
_entity_poly.type
_entity_poly.pdbx_seq_one_letter_code
_entity_poly.pdbx_strand_id
1 'polypeptide(L)'
;MKRLPLMIALVVAGTFVPGTADAVGPVEPMPGTLQEIRGVDVSNWTGQIDWPSVIGGGGTFAFVYASEGTTFRNPLFAAQEGGAAGAGLFRGAYHFAQPHESGGAEQADFFVDNGGGWSADGRTLPGVLDIEDNPYANRNGLDNCYGLDRERTVGWLKDFTARYRERTGRDAIIYTTTDWWRNCTGDSSAFGRNPLWLARWGAEPGPLPSGWLRQTFWQSADSGSLPGGQNVFNGSLTELRMLAQPPAELAAAGRPIGRGGYGVTVLNTGSIPATRVSVVGRTFGGRRITGASPGCRFSGRAVRCTIEELRPQGTAELTFATEHTKPAKPAKPAKKAEPYRQEIVPDAVEPETPRAEEPEEGMKVTIGTVMVTIDDRN
;
A
#
# COMPACT_ATOMS: atom_id res chain seq x y z
N MET A 1 9.21 72.38 -1.28
CA MET A 1 8.68 72.75 -2.62
C MET A 1 8.21 71.46 -3.28
N LYS A 2 6.91 71.20 -3.24
CA LYS A 2 5.94 71.28 -4.38
C LYS A 2 6.00 70.03 -5.27
N ARG A 3 4.94 69.29 -5.63
CA ARG A 3 3.50 69.33 -5.37
C ARG A 3 2.94 67.97 -5.88
N LEU A 4 1.91 67.48 -5.20
CA LEU A 4 0.91 66.51 -5.66
C LEU A 4 0.17 67.01 -6.93
N PRO A 5 -0.45 66.12 -7.72
CA PRO A 5 -1.77 66.42 -8.26
C PRO A 5 -2.83 65.43 -7.75
N LEU A 6 -3.91 66.04 -7.26
CA LEU A 6 -5.22 65.51 -6.92
C LEU A 6 -6.13 65.54 -8.18
N MET A 7 -7.25 64.82 -8.09
CA MET A 7 -8.54 64.99 -8.82
C MET A 7 -8.80 63.98 -9.97
N ILE A 8 -9.95 63.29 -10.09
CA ILE A 8 -11.34 63.57 -9.68
C ILE A 8 -12.10 62.26 -9.37
N ALA A 9 -13.03 62.32 -8.42
CA ALA A 9 -14.04 61.31 -8.14
C ALA A 9 -15.20 61.35 -9.16
N LEU A 10 -15.69 60.20 -9.60
CA LEU A 10 -17.01 60.08 -10.21
C LEU A 10 -17.88 59.17 -9.33
N VAL A 11 -18.90 59.77 -8.72
CA VAL A 11 -20.00 59.10 -8.03
C VAL A 11 -21.02 58.71 -9.10
N VAL A 12 -21.34 57.42 -9.20
CA VAL A 12 -22.58 56.96 -9.84
C VAL A 12 -23.38 56.24 -8.77
N ALA A 13 -24.47 56.89 -8.34
CA ALA A 13 -25.52 56.28 -7.54
C ALA A 13 -26.37 55.37 -8.45
N GLY A 14 -26.45 54.09 -8.10
CA GLY A 14 -27.26 53.10 -8.79
C GLY A 14 -27.96 52.19 -7.79
N THR A 15 -29.23 52.49 -7.56
CA THR A 15 -30.31 51.77 -6.86
C THR A 15 -30.04 50.32 -6.41
N PHE A 16 -30.19 50.13 -5.10
CA PHE A 16 -30.34 48.85 -4.42
C PHE A 16 -31.69 48.22 -4.81
N VAL A 17 -31.67 47.04 -5.43
CA VAL A 17 -32.85 46.17 -5.55
C VAL A 17 -32.60 44.98 -4.61
N PRO A 18 -33.46 44.70 -3.62
CA PRO A 18 -33.32 43.51 -2.80
C PRO A 18 -33.80 42.31 -3.62
N GLY A 19 -32.85 41.61 -4.24
CA GLY A 19 -33.05 40.31 -4.86
C GLY A 19 -33.01 39.22 -3.79
N THR A 20 -34.05 38.41 -3.78
CA THR A 20 -34.30 37.28 -2.87
C THR A 20 -33.12 36.33 -2.76
N ALA A 21 -32.88 35.84 -1.54
CA ALA A 21 -31.99 34.72 -1.27
C ALA A 21 -32.51 33.47 -1.99
N ASP A 22 -31.99 33.20 -3.18
CA ASP A 22 -32.09 31.88 -3.78
C ASP A 22 -31.16 30.95 -3.00
N ALA A 23 -31.77 29.91 -2.44
CA ALA A 23 -31.08 28.83 -1.77
C ALA A 23 -29.99 28.27 -2.68
N VAL A 24 -28.73 28.36 -2.23
CA VAL A 24 -27.64 27.56 -2.79
C VAL A 24 -27.98 26.11 -2.48
N GLY A 25 -28.56 25.41 -3.45
CA GLY A 25 -28.74 23.97 -3.38
C GLY A 25 -27.38 23.28 -3.19
N PRO A 26 -27.37 22.04 -2.67
CA PRO A 26 -26.12 21.30 -2.54
C PRO A 26 -25.46 21.20 -3.92
N VAL A 27 -24.24 21.70 -4.02
CA VAL A 27 -23.39 21.50 -5.18
C VAL A 27 -23.07 20.01 -5.21
N GLU A 28 -23.76 19.25 -6.06
CA GLU A 28 -23.37 17.87 -6.33
C GLU A 28 -21.96 17.87 -6.94
N PRO A 29 -21.02 17.06 -6.43
CA PRO A 29 -19.70 16.98 -7.01
C PRO A 29 -19.78 16.49 -8.45
N MET A 30 -19.14 17.22 -9.36
CA MET A 30 -18.96 16.83 -10.75
C MET A 30 -18.32 15.43 -10.84
N PRO A 31 -18.89 14.49 -11.60
CA PRO A 31 -18.25 13.19 -11.79
C PRO A 31 -17.00 13.37 -12.68
N GLY A 32 -15.83 12.99 -12.17
CA GLY A 32 -14.70 12.59 -13.03
C GLY A 32 -13.37 13.35 -12.95
N THR A 33 -13.05 14.10 -11.89
CA THR A 33 -11.63 14.34 -11.57
C THR A 33 -11.23 13.36 -10.47
N LEU A 34 -10.42 12.36 -10.82
CA LEU A 34 -9.72 11.59 -9.80
C LEU A 34 -8.85 12.60 -9.04
N GLN A 35 -9.19 12.86 -7.78
CA GLN A 35 -8.40 13.75 -6.94
C GLN A 35 -6.98 13.20 -6.87
N GLU A 36 -6.01 13.99 -7.34
CA GLU A 36 -4.60 13.62 -7.27
C GLU A 36 -4.21 13.41 -5.80
N ILE A 37 -3.59 12.28 -5.52
CA ILE A 37 -3.06 11.99 -4.18
C ILE A 37 -1.73 12.72 -4.05
N ARG A 38 -1.79 13.92 -3.43
CA ARG A 38 -0.62 14.80 -3.27
C ARG A 38 0.10 14.53 -1.95
N GLY A 39 1.39 14.84 -1.93
CA GLY A 39 2.22 14.74 -0.73
C GLY A 39 3.44 15.64 -0.80
N VAL A 40 4.22 15.61 0.28
CA VAL A 40 5.43 16.42 0.45
C VAL A 40 6.64 15.53 0.67
N ASP A 41 7.81 16.05 0.33
CA ASP A 41 9.06 15.58 0.91
C ASP A 41 9.78 16.74 1.62
N VAL A 42 10.24 16.48 2.84
CA VAL A 42 10.79 17.52 3.73
C VAL A 42 12.09 17.07 4.36
N SER A 43 12.93 18.05 4.69
CA SER A 43 14.26 17.83 5.26
C SER A 43 14.59 18.84 6.35
N ASN A 44 15.79 18.77 6.93
CA ASN A 44 16.31 19.82 7.81
C ASN A 44 16.33 21.21 7.15
N TRP A 45 16.39 21.29 5.82
CA TRP A 45 16.35 22.55 5.08
C TRP A 45 14.95 23.18 5.06
N THR A 46 13.90 22.36 5.13
CA THR A 46 12.51 22.85 5.20
C THR A 46 12.20 23.46 6.58
N GLY A 47 12.90 23.03 7.62
CA GLY A 47 12.72 23.51 8.98
C GLY A 47 11.47 22.95 9.67
N GLN A 48 10.82 23.77 10.50
CA GLN A 48 9.59 23.39 11.19
C GLN A 48 8.41 23.41 10.22
N ILE A 49 7.52 22.42 10.33
CA ILE A 49 6.40 22.22 9.41
C ILE A 49 5.08 22.47 10.12
N ASP A 50 4.22 23.27 9.50
CA ASP A 50 2.83 23.44 9.90
C ASP A 50 1.97 22.33 9.27
N TRP A 51 1.91 21.17 9.92
CA TRP A 51 1.20 19.99 9.43
C TRP A 51 -0.31 20.20 9.21
N PRO A 52 -1.04 20.95 10.05
CA PRO A 52 -2.41 21.38 9.74
C PRO A 52 -2.54 22.07 8.38
N SER A 53 -1.61 22.95 8.01
CA SER A 53 -1.61 23.57 6.68
C SER A 53 -1.32 22.57 5.56
N VAL A 54 -0.50 21.54 5.80
CA VAL A 54 -0.28 20.46 4.83
C VAL A 54 -1.59 19.71 4.54
N ILE A 55 -2.34 19.35 5.58
CA ILE A 55 -3.65 18.70 5.45
C ILE A 55 -4.66 19.62 4.78
N GLY A 56 -4.74 20.88 5.21
CA GLY A 56 -5.62 21.90 4.63
C GLY A 56 -5.33 22.18 3.16
N GLY A 57 -4.07 22.01 2.73
CA GLY A 57 -3.63 22.09 1.34
C GLY A 57 -3.83 20.81 0.51
N GLY A 58 -4.44 19.77 1.09
CA GLY A 58 -4.73 18.49 0.42
C GLY A 58 -3.59 17.47 0.45
N GLY A 59 -2.58 17.66 1.31
CA GLY A 59 -1.52 16.68 1.52
C GLY A 59 -2.05 15.38 2.14
N THR A 60 -1.68 14.24 1.56
CA THR A 60 -2.10 12.90 1.99
C THR A 60 -0.93 12.06 2.50
N PHE A 61 0.29 12.33 2.01
CA PHE A 61 1.50 11.66 2.46
C PHE A 61 2.70 12.61 2.63
N ALA A 62 3.69 12.17 3.39
CA ALA A 62 4.97 12.84 3.56
C ALA A 62 6.16 11.86 3.52
N PHE A 63 7.24 12.21 2.83
CA PHE A 63 8.55 11.58 3.02
C PHE A 63 9.45 12.53 3.82
N VAL A 64 10.09 12.01 4.86
CA VAL A 64 10.92 12.81 5.77
C VAL A 64 12.37 12.36 5.69
N TYR A 65 13.28 13.29 5.47
CA TYR A 65 14.71 13.01 5.40
C TYR A 65 15.21 12.42 6.71
N ALA A 66 15.76 11.21 6.71
CA ALA A 66 16.26 10.58 7.94
C ALA A 66 17.79 10.66 8.05
N SER A 67 18.50 10.30 6.98
CA SER A 67 19.93 10.00 7.06
C SER A 67 20.65 10.13 5.73
N GLU A 68 21.97 10.30 5.80
CA GLU A 68 22.87 10.32 4.65
C GLU A 68 24.19 9.63 4.95
N GLY A 69 24.64 8.83 3.99
CA GLY A 69 25.82 7.98 4.15
C GLY A 69 25.72 7.11 5.41
N THR A 70 26.77 7.07 6.20
CA THR A 70 26.78 6.32 7.48
C THR A 70 26.97 7.21 8.71
N THR A 71 26.86 8.52 8.54
CA THR A 71 27.26 9.48 9.59
C THR A 71 26.21 10.56 9.86
N PHE A 72 25.47 11.00 8.85
CA PHE A 72 24.53 12.10 9.03
C PHE A 72 23.14 11.60 9.42
N ARG A 73 22.55 12.26 10.41
CA ARG A 73 21.16 12.05 10.84
C ARG A 73 20.48 13.40 10.85
N ASN A 74 19.31 13.49 10.20
CA ASN A 74 18.54 14.73 10.21
C ASN A 74 18.10 15.05 11.65
N PRO A 75 18.56 16.17 12.24
CA PRO A 75 18.23 16.53 13.61
C PRO A 75 16.74 16.88 13.81
N LEU A 76 16.01 17.17 12.73
CA LEU A 76 14.57 17.45 12.74
C LEU A 76 13.71 16.23 12.43
N PHE A 77 14.30 15.07 12.11
CA PHE A 77 13.56 13.89 11.65
C PHE A 77 12.45 13.50 12.63
N ALA A 78 12.75 13.36 13.92
CA ALA A 78 11.77 12.94 14.92
C ALA A 78 10.59 13.92 15.04
N ALA A 79 10.84 15.22 14.96
CA ALA A 79 9.79 16.24 15.02
C ALA A 79 8.95 16.27 13.73
N GLN A 80 9.60 16.11 12.57
CA GLN A 80 8.93 16.14 11.28
C GLN A 80 8.11 14.86 11.05
N GLU A 81 8.69 13.68 11.26
CA GLU A 81 7.98 12.39 11.12
C GLU A 81 6.86 12.28 12.15
N GLY A 82 7.13 12.60 13.42
CA GLY A 82 6.11 12.56 14.47
C GLY A 82 4.97 13.55 14.23
N GLY A 83 5.25 14.72 13.67
CA GLY A 83 4.23 15.69 13.29
C GLY A 83 3.39 15.23 12.10
N ALA A 84 4.00 14.62 11.08
CA ALA A 84 3.28 14.02 9.97
C ALA A 84 2.36 12.87 10.44
N ALA A 85 2.88 12.01 11.34
CA ALA A 85 2.12 10.94 11.97
C ALA A 85 0.94 11.49 12.79
N GLY A 86 1.17 12.52 13.61
CA GLY A 86 0.13 13.18 14.43
C GLY A 86 -0.96 13.86 13.60
N ALA A 87 -0.62 14.35 12.40
CA ALA A 87 -1.58 14.89 11.43
C ALA A 87 -2.34 13.80 10.65
N GLY A 88 -2.00 12.51 10.84
CA GLY A 88 -2.64 11.41 10.16
C GLY A 88 -2.27 11.28 8.68
N LEU A 89 -1.08 11.72 8.28
CA LEU A 89 -0.54 11.47 6.94
C LEU A 89 -0.06 10.02 6.80
N PHE A 90 -0.07 9.48 5.58
CA PHE A 90 0.85 8.38 5.27
C PHE A 90 2.27 8.93 5.31
N ARG A 91 3.22 8.19 5.88
CA ARG A 91 4.57 8.71 6.04
C ARG A 91 5.63 7.66 5.86
N GLY A 92 6.73 8.05 5.24
CA GLY A 92 7.94 7.25 5.12
C GLY A 92 9.16 8.13 5.36
N ALA A 93 10.32 7.50 5.44
CA ALA A 93 11.59 8.19 5.54
C ALA A 93 12.39 8.03 4.24
N TYR A 94 13.35 8.91 4.00
CA TYR A 94 14.32 8.74 2.92
C TYR A 94 15.76 8.85 3.38
N HIS A 95 16.63 8.17 2.64
CA HIS A 95 18.07 8.10 2.85
C HIS A 95 18.81 8.65 1.63
N PHE A 96 19.61 9.69 1.81
CA PHE A 96 20.45 10.23 0.73
C PHE A 96 21.73 9.40 0.62
N ALA A 97 21.88 8.70 -0.49
CA ALA A 97 22.95 7.75 -0.70
C ALA A 97 24.31 8.43 -0.83
N GLN A 98 25.34 7.79 -0.26
CA GLN A 98 26.74 8.13 -0.50
C GLN A 98 27.54 6.91 -0.98
N PRO A 99 27.35 6.42 -2.22
CA PRO A 99 27.92 5.14 -2.65
C PRO A 99 29.44 5.03 -2.61
N HIS A 100 30.13 6.18 -2.58
CA HIS A 100 31.59 6.26 -2.49
C HIS A 100 32.13 6.10 -1.05
N GLU A 101 31.28 6.28 -0.03
CA GLU A 101 31.71 6.27 1.38
C GLU A 101 31.65 4.88 2.02
N SER A 102 30.69 4.05 1.60
CA SER A 102 30.42 2.73 2.20
C SER A 102 29.58 1.86 1.27
N GLY A 103 29.43 0.58 1.62
CA GLY A 103 28.61 -0.36 0.85
C GLY A 103 27.10 -0.15 1.02
N GLY A 104 26.30 -0.57 0.04
CA GLY A 104 24.85 -0.37 0.04
C GLY A 104 24.17 -1.02 1.25
N ALA A 105 24.60 -2.21 1.65
CA ALA A 105 24.07 -2.89 2.82
C ALA A 105 24.34 -2.12 4.13
N GLU A 106 25.50 -1.47 4.24
CA GLU A 106 25.88 -0.69 5.43
C GLU A 106 25.00 0.57 5.55
N GLN A 107 24.75 1.27 4.44
CA GLN A 107 23.82 2.41 4.43
C GLN A 107 22.37 1.99 4.64
N ALA A 108 21.95 0.83 4.15
CA ALA A 108 20.62 0.30 4.45
C ALA A 108 20.45 0.00 5.95
N ASP A 109 21.47 -0.56 6.60
CA ASP A 109 21.44 -0.78 8.05
C ASP A 109 21.40 0.54 8.81
N PHE A 110 22.25 1.50 8.44
CA PHE A 110 22.25 2.83 9.05
C PHE A 110 20.91 3.54 8.87
N PHE A 111 20.32 3.49 7.68
CA PHE A 111 19.01 4.07 7.40
C PHE A 111 17.93 3.46 8.29
N VAL A 112 17.81 2.13 8.32
CA VAL A 112 16.78 1.44 9.13
C VAL A 112 16.94 1.76 10.61
N ASP A 113 18.17 1.79 11.13
CA ASP A 113 18.46 2.07 12.54
C ASP A 113 18.19 3.53 12.95
N ASN A 114 18.06 4.45 11.98
CA ASN A 114 17.91 5.88 12.21
C ASN A 114 16.65 6.49 11.56
N GLY A 115 15.59 5.69 11.40
CA GLY A 115 14.26 6.17 11.00
C GLY A 115 13.69 5.56 9.72
N GLY A 116 14.49 4.81 8.97
CA GLY A 116 14.10 4.13 7.74
C GLY A 116 13.30 2.83 7.92
N GLY A 117 13.05 2.43 9.16
CA GLY A 117 12.26 1.23 9.46
C GLY A 117 10.83 1.31 8.92
N TRP A 118 10.18 0.15 8.83
CA TRP A 118 8.79 0.04 8.44
C TRP A 118 7.98 -0.67 9.53
N SER A 119 6.78 -0.19 9.82
CA SER A 119 5.83 -0.83 10.73
C SER A 119 4.45 -1.01 10.09
N ALA A 120 3.80 -2.13 10.43
CA ALA A 120 2.46 -2.50 9.96
C ALA A 120 1.33 -1.73 10.68
N ASP A 121 1.45 -0.41 10.80
CA ASP A 121 0.51 0.47 11.50
C ASP A 121 -0.57 1.09 10.59
N GLY A 122 -0.60 0.67 9.32
CA GLY A 122 -1.55 1.16 8.32
C GLY A 122 -1.20 2.52 7.73
N ARG A 123 -0.10 3.15 8.14
CA ARG A 123 0.31 4.48 7.67
C ARG A 123 1.77 4.58 7.25
N THR A 124 2.61 3.59 7.57
CA THR A 124 4.05 3.64 7.27
C THR A 124 4.31 3.21 5.84
N LEU A 125 4.80 4.12 5.01
CA LEU A 125 5.26 3.82 3.66
C LEU A 125 6.63 3.13 3.71
N PRO A 126 6.99 2.29 2.72
CA PRO A 126 8.35 1.79 2.60
C PRO A 126 9.35 2.95 2.55
N GLY A 127 10.52 2.75 3.13
CA GLY A 127 11.61 3.71 3.09
C GLY A 127 12.13 3.91 1.67
N VAL A 128 12.70 5.09 1.44
CA VAL A 128 13.19 5.53 0.15
C VAL A 128 14.71 5.55 0.16
N LEU A 129 15.31 4.94 -0.85
CA LEU A 129 16.68 5.21 -1.27
C LEU A 129 16.66 6.40 -2.23
N ASP A 130 17.18 7.53 -1.79
CA ASP A 130 17.45 8.69 -2.63
C ASP A 130 18.86 8.55 -3.21
N ILE A 131 18.93 8.32 -4.53
CA ILE A 131 20.16 8.13 -5.26
C ILE A 131 20.14 8.99 -6.53
N GLU A 132 20.88 10.08 -6.49
CA GLU A 132 20.90 11.09 -7.53
C GLU A 132 22.29 11.73 -7.70
N ASP A 133 22.38 12.82 -8.48
CA ASP A 133 23.64 13.50 -8.78
C ASP A 133 24.40 13.85 -7.48
N ASN A 134 25.69 13.50 -7.42
CA ASN A 134 26.57 13.86 -6.32
C ASN A 134 26.62 15.39 -6.11
N PRO A 135 26.02 15.94 -5.03
CA PRO A 135 25.98 17.38 -4.80
C PRO A 135 27.33 17.89 -4.23
N TYR A 136 28.25 16.98 -3.93
CA TYR A 136 29.55 17.24 -3.32
C TYR A 136 30.72 17.16 -4.30
N ALA A 137 30.47 17.12 -5.61
CA ALA A 137 31.51 17.05 -6.63
C ALA A 137 32.62 18.10 -6.43
N ASN A 138 32.26 19.33 -6.05
CA ASN A 138 33.22 20.39 -5.76
C ASN A 138 34.03 20.20 -4.45
N ARG A 139 33.59 19.32 -3.55
CA ARG A 139 34.23 19.05 -2.26
C ARG A 139 35.05 17.76 -2.28
N ASN A 140 34.55 16.71 -2.93
CA ASN A 140 35.20 15.40 -2.98
C ASN A 140 35.95 15.13 -4.30
N GLY A 141 35.73 15.93 -5.34
CA GLY A 141 36.37 15.77 -6.65
C GLY A 141 35.84 14.59 -7.47
N LEU A 142 34.71 14.01 -7.08
CA LEU A 142 34.06 12.90 -7.77
C LEU A 142 32.99 13.42 -8.74
N ASP A 143 32.69 12.63 -9.77
CA ASP A 143 31.63 12.96 -10.72
C ASP A 143 30.22 12.77 -10.12
N ASN A 144 29.20 13.02 -10.93
CA ASN A 144 27.79 12.83 -10.56
C ASN A 144 27.44 11.38 -10.20
N CYS A 145 28.27 10.41 -10.63
CA CYS A 145 28.14 8.99 -10.32
C CYS A 145 29.03 8.58 -9.13
N TYR A 146 29.46 9.55 -8.32
CA TYR A 146 30.29 9.32 -7.13
C TYR A 146 31.63 8.63 -7.42
N GLY A 147 32.14 8.73 -8.66
CA GLY A 147 33.35 8.04 -9.10
C GLY A 147 33.20 6.53 -9.26
N LEU A 148 31.97 6.01 -9.23
CA LEU A 148 31.67 4.61 -9.51
C LEU A 148 31.38 4.40 -11.00
N ASP A 149 31.87 3.28 -11.54
CA ASP A 149 31.38 2.80 -12.83
C ASP A 149 29.98 2.19 -12.70
N ARG A 150 29.33 1.95 -13.84
CA ARG A 150 27.94 1.46 -13.90
C ARG A 150 27.75 0.11 -13.21
N GLU A 151 28.72 -0.79 -13.31
CA GLU A 151 28.62 -2.12 -12.70
C GLU A 151 28.66 -2.01 -11.18
N ARG A 152 29.57 -1.19 -10.64
CA ARG A 152 29.69 -0.92 -9.21
C ARG A 152 28.46 -0.20 -8.67
N THR A 153 27.92 0.78 -9.39
CA THR A 153 26.68 1.46 -9.01
C THR A 153 25.51 0.47 -8.92
N VAL A 154 25.33 -0.39 -9.93
CA VAL A 154 24.28 -1.42 -9.90
C VAL A 154 24.50 -2.45 -8.78
N GLY A 155 25.76 -2.84 -8.52
CA GLY A 155 26.11 -3.71 -7.39
C GLY A 155 25.71 -3.09 -6.05
N TRP A 156 26.08 -1.84 -5.83
CA TRP A 156 25.76 -1.10 -4.62
C TRP A 156 24.25 -0.97 -4.38
N LEU A 157 23.49 -0.64 -5.44
CA LEU A 157 22.02 -0.57 -5.40
C LEU A 157 21.38 -1.91 -5.03
N LYS A 158 21.91 -3.03 -5.56
CA LYS A 158 21.43 -4.37 -5.20
C LYS A 158 21.65 -4.67 -3.72
N ASP A 159 22.84 -4.34 -3.20
CA ASP A 159 23.16 -4.56 -1.78
C ASP A 159 22.24 -3.75 -0.86
N PHE A 160 22.03 -2.46 -1.17
CA PHE A 160 21.12 -1.61 -0.39
C PHE A 160 19.70 -2.17 -0.40
N THR A 161 19.13 -2.38 -1.58
CA THR A 161 17.72 -2.77 -1.73
C THR A 161 17.45 -4.18 -1.18
N ALA A 162 18.39 -5.12 -1.34
CA ALA A 162 18.30 -6.45 -0.76
C ALA A 162 18.35 -6.38 0.77
N ARG A 163 19.30 -5.63 1.33
CA ARG A 163 19.44 -5.49 2.78
C ARG A 163 18.26 -4.78 3.41
N TYR A 164 17.76 -3.72 2.79
CA TYR A 164 16.55 -3.03 3.25
C TYR A 164 15.35 -3.97 3.29
N ARG A 165 15.17 -4.80 2.24
CA ARG A 165 14.09 -5.81 2.21
C ARG A 165 14.28 -6.88 3.27
N GLU A 166 15.50 -7.33 3.52
CA GLU A 166 15.79 -8.29 4.59
C GLU A 166 15.40 -7.72 5.97
N ARG A 167 15.74 -6.45 6.22
CA ARG A 167 15.49 -5.77 7.49
C ARG A 167 14.03 -5.41 7.74
N THR A 168 13.28 -5.07 6.69
CA THR A 168 11.94 -4.48 6.82
C THR A 168 10.82 -5.32 6.21
N GLY A 169 11.17 -6.31 5.39
CA GLY A 169 10.23 -7.06 4.57
C GLY A 169 9.66 -6.27 3.38
N ARG A 170 10.11 -5.04 3.12
CA ARG A 170 9.60 -4.16 2.06
C ARG A 170 10.66 -3.90 0.98
N ASP A 171 10.23 -3.76 -0.27
CA ASP A 171 11.10 -3.19 -1.29
C ASP A 171 11.27 -1.69 -1.02
N ALA A 172 12.51 -1.23 -0.92
CA ALA A 172 12.80 0.20 -0.85
C ALA A 172 12.26 0.89 -2.11
N ILE A 173 11.65 2.06 -1.93
CA ILE A 173 11.33 2.96 -3.04
C ILE A 173 12.66 3.54 -3.53
N ILE A 174 12.86 3.64 -4.83
CA ILE A 174 14.04 4.29 -5.41
C ILE A 174 13.63 5.68 -5.89
N TYR A 175 14.20 6.71 -5.28
CA TYR A 175 14.14 8.08 -5.79
C TYR A 175 15.37 8.36 -6.67
N THR A 176 15.12 8.88 -7.87
CA THR A 176 16.18 9.23 -8.85
C THR A 176 15.60 10.14 -9.94
N THR A 177 16.48 10.73 -10.75
CA THR A 177 16.12 11.25 -12.09
C THR A 177 16.35 10.20 -13.17
N THR A 178 15.67 10.32 -14.31
CA THR A 178 15.89 9.43 -15.47
C THR A 178 17.32 9.57 -16.03
N ASP A 179 17.87 10.79 -16.03
CA ASP A 179 19.18 11.05 -16.59
C ASP A 179 20.29 10.47 -15.73
N TRP A 180 20.22 10.65 -14.41
CA TRP A 180 21.17 10.01 -13.48
C TRP A 180 21.16 8.49 -13.64
N TRP A 181 19.96 7.89 -13.69
CA TRP A 181 19.81 6.44 -13.83
C TRP A 181 20.46 5.92 -15.12
N ARG A 182 20.20 6.56 -16.27
CA ARG A 182 20.80 6.17 -17.55
C ARG A 182 22.32 6.29 -17.52
N ASN A 183 22.82 7.40 -16.99
CA ASN A 183 24.26 7.69 -16.99
C ASN A 183 25.01 6.76 -16.04
N CYS A 184 24.57 6.69 -14.78
CA CYS A 184 25.30 6.05 -13.69
C CYS A 184 25.00 4.56 -13.51
N THR A 185 23.91 4.03 -14.09
CA THR A 185 23.60 2.58 -14.05
C THR A 185 23.67 1.89 -15.41
N GLY A 186 23.82 2.66 -16.51
CA GLY A 186 23.69 2.13 -17.87
C GLY A 186 22.25 1.79 -18.24
N ASP A 187 21.28 2.51 -17.65
CA ASP A 187 19.84 2.27 -17.79
C ASP A 187 19.44 0.83 -17.40
N SER A 188 19.90 0.39 -16.22
CA SER A 188 19.68 -0.97 -15.75
C SER A 188 18.20 -1.27 -15.52
N SER A 189 17.71 -2.40 -16.04
CA SER A 189 16.33 -2.88 -15.83
C SER A 189 16.16 -3.78 -14.59
N ALA A 190 17.23 -3.98 -13.80
CA ALA A 190 17.26 -4.96 -12.71
C ALA A 190 16.35 -4.62 -11.51
N PHE A 191 15.82 -3.39 -11.45
CA PHE A 191 15.14 -2.84 -10.26
C PHE A 191 13.64 -2.63 -10.45
N GLY A 192 13.04 -3.19 -11.51
CA GLY A 192 11.60 -3.03 -11.80
C GLY A 192 10.64 -3.53 -10.71
N ARG A 193 11.13 -4.28 -9.71
CA ARG A 193 10.35 -4.67 -8.52
C ARG A 193 10.26 -3.54 -7.47
N ASN A 194 11.27 -2.68 -7.40
CA ASN A 194 11.28 -1.54 -6.48
C ASN A 194 10.31 -0.48 -6.98
N PRO A 195 9.46 0.12 -6.12
CA PRO A 195 8.66 1.27 -6.52
C PRO A 195 9.57 2.44 -6.95
N LEU A 196 9.19 3.14 -8.02
CA LEU A 196 9.94 4.30 -8.51
C LEU A 196 9.33 5.59 -7.98
N TRP A 197 10.14 6.44 -7.36
CA TRP A 197 9.83 7.84 -7.14
C TRP A 197 10.66 8.67 -8.12
N LEU A 198 10.04 9.13 -9.20
CA LEU A 198 10.77 9.86 -10.24
C LEU A 198 10.82 11.35 -9.94
N ALA A 199 12.01 11.93 -9.93
CA ALA A 199 12.20 13.38 -9.93
C ALA A 199 12.20 13.92 -11.35
N ARG A 200 11.21 14.77 -11.67
CA ARG A 200 11.19 15.55 -12.91
C ARG A 200 10.26 16.75 -12.71
N TRP A 201 10.84 17.93 -12.64
CA TRP A 201 10.02 19.13 -12.47
C TRP A 201 9.39 19.55 -13.80
N GLY A 202 8.07 19.60 -13.85
CA GLY A 202 7.33 19.86 -15.09
C GLY A 202 5.87 19.43 -15.02
N ALA A 203 5.18 19.49 -16.16
CA ALA A 203 3.76 19.13 -16.26
C ALA A 203 3.52 17.61 -16.36
N GLU A 204 4.55 16.82 -16.62
CA GLU A 204 4.47 15.36 -16.78
C GLU A 204 5.77 14.68 -16.32
N PRO A 205 5.70 13.40 -15.87
CA PRO A 205 6.85 12.63 -15.39
C PRO A 205 7.85 12.24 -16.48
N GLY A 206 7.51 12.39 -17.77
CA GLY A 206 8.43 12.12 -18.87
C GLY A 206 8.83 10.64 -19.02
N PRO A 207 9.93 10.35 -19.74
CA PRO A 207 10.37 8.98 -19.96
C PRO A 207 10.90 8.38 -18.67
N LEU A 208 10.48 7.16 -18.38
CA LEU A 208 10.96 6.40 -17.22
C LEU A 208 12.31 5.73 -17.53
N PRO A 209 13.14 5.49 -16.51
CA PRO A 209 14.28 4.59 -16.67
C PRO A 209 13.83 3.15 -16.96
N SER A 210 14.71 2.38 -17.59
CA SER A 210 14.44 0.98 -17.97
C SER A 210 14.08 0.12 -16.75
N GLY A 211 13.20 -0.86 -16.95
CA GLY A 211 12.70 -1.75 -15.89
C GLY A 211 11.42 -1.26 -15.21
N TRP A 212 11.09 0.04 -15.27
CA TRP A 212 9.82 0.57 -14.75
C TRP A 212 8.81 0.82 -15.85
N LEU A 213 7.61 0.24 -15.69
CA LEU A 213 6.46 0.48 -16.56
C LEU A 213 5.64 1.71 -16.14
N ARG A 214 5.84 2.16 -14.89
CA ARG A 214 5.17 3.29 -14.26
C ARG A 214 6.00 3.81 -13.09
N GLN A 215 5.94 5.11 -12.83
CA GLN A 215 6.35 5.65 -11.54
C GLN A 215 5.25 5.36 -10.48
N THR A 216 5.67 5.17 -9.24
CA THR A 216 4.80 5.08 -8.05
C THR A 216 4.57 6.47 -7.45
N PHE A 217 5.64 7.25 -7.33
CA PHE A 217 5.58 8.67 -6.98
C PHE A 217 6.28 9.51 -8.05
N TRP A 218 5.83 10.75 -8.20
CA TRP A 218 6.47 11.74 -9.06
C TRP A 218 6.67 13.03 -8.28
N GLN A 219 7.92 13.48 -8.16
CA GLN A 219 8.25 14.81 -7.68
C GLN A 219 8.16 15.79 -8.86
N SER A 220 7.11 16.60 -8.88
CA SER A 220 6.78 17.50 -9.99
C SER A 220 7.33 18.91 -9.82
N ALA A 221 7.79 19.27 -8.61
CA ALA A 221 8.49 20.51 -8.30
C ALA A 221 9.29 20.37 -7.00
N ASP A 222 10.34 21.19 -6.84
CA ASP A 222 11.12 21.34 -5.60
C ASP A 222 10.42 22.21 -4.54
N SER A 223 9.39 22.94 -4.95
CA SER A 223 8.67 23.90 -4.14
C SER A 223 7.27 24.15 -4.70
N GLY A 224 6.35 24.64 -3.88
CA GLY A 224 4.98 24.92 -4.31
C GLY A 224 4.07 25.37 -3.19
N SER A 225 2.80 24.98 -3.28
CA SER A 225 1.77 25.35 -2.29
C SER A 225 1.91 24.61 -0.97
N LEU A 226 2.54 23.43 -0.99
CA LEU A 226 2.90 22.67 0.21
C LEU A 226 4.38 22.92 0.56
N PRO A 227 4.82 22.71 1.81
CA PRO A 227 6.24 22.82 2.17
C PRO A 227 7.08 21.74 1.48
N GLY A 228 8.33 22.08 1.16
CA GLY A 228 9.27 21.14 0.53
C GLY A 228 8.90 20.74 -0.89
N GLY A 229 9.39 19.58 -1.32
CA GLY A 229 9.14 19.06 -2.66
C GLY A 229 7.68 18.64 -2.84
N GLN A 230 7.15 18.87 -4.05
CA GLN A 230 5.76 18.61 -4.41
C GLN A 230 5.65 17.25 -5.09
N ASN A 231 4.86 16.35 -4.48
CA ASN A 231 4.76 14.97 -4.94
C ASN A 231 3.34 14.57 -5.29
N VAL A 232 3.22 13.68 -6.27
CA VAL A 232 1.98 13.02 -6.65
C VAL A 232 2.18 11.51 -6.60
N PHE A 233 1.30 10.81 -5.89
CA PHE A 233 1.21 9.35 -5.95
C PHE A 233 0.39 8.95 -7.17
N ASN A 234 0.94 8.05 -7.98
CA ASN A 234 0.26 7.52 -9.14
C ASN A 234 -0.71 6.43 -8.69
N GLY A 235 -1.96 6.77 -8.39
CA GLY A 235 -2.97 5.80 -8.01
C GLY A 235 -4.01 6.37 -7.05
N SER A 236 -4.90 5.50 -6.60
CA SER A 236 -5.94 5.79 -5.65
C SER A 236 -5.44 5.82 -4.21
N LEU A 237 -6.20 6.45 -3.31
CA LEU A 237 -5.95 6.39 -1.87
C LEU A 237 -5.92 4.94 -1.33
N THR A 238 -6.71 4.05 -1.92
CA THR A 238 -6.70 2.62 -1.58
C THR A 238 -5.37 1.98 -1.93
N GLU A 239 -4.81 2.28 -3.11
CA GLU A 239 -3.48 1.79 -3.51
C GLU A 239 -2.37 2.37 -2.64
N LEU A 240 -2.45 3.64 -2.24
CA LEU A 240 -1.51 4.22 -1.27
C LEU A 240 -1.59 3.51 0.08
N ARG A 241 -2.80 3.19 0.55
CA ARG A 241 -3.00 2.40 1.77
C ARG A 241 -2.41 1.00 1.64
N MET A 242 -2.59 0.34 0.50
CA MET A 242 -1.98 -0.98 0.22
C MET A 242 -0.44 -0.89 0.16
N LEU A 243 0.11 0.23 -0.32
CA LEU A 243 1.56 0.45 -0.27
C LEU A 243 2.05 0.59 1.17
N ALA A 244 1.31 1.29 2.03
CA ALA A 244 1.66 1.40 3.45
C ALA A 244 1.50 0.06 4.19
N GLN A 245 0.42 -0.66 3.92
CA GLN A 245 0.08 -1.93 4.54
C GLN A 245 -0.43 -2.91 3.48
N PRO A 246 0.45 -3.72 2.87
CA PRO A 246 0.03 -4.72 1.91
C PRO A 246 -0.88 -5.75 2.59
N PRO A 247 -1.85 -6.35 1.88
CA PRO A 247 -2.58 -7.48 2.43
C PRO A 247 -1.61 -8.63 2.73
N ALA A 248 -1.95 -9.50 3.70
CA ALA A 248 -1.17 -10.71 3.91
C ALA A 248 -1.26 -11.59 2.66
N GLU A 249 -0.11 -12.11 2.23
CA GLU A 249 -0.03 -13.05 1.14
C GLU A 249 -0.07 -14.47 1.71
N LEU A 250 -1.05 -15.25 1.27
CA LEU A 250 -1.23 -16.62 1.73
C LEU A 250 -1.15 -17.57 0.54
N ALA A 251 -0.33 -18.61 0.68
CA ALA A 251 -0.33 -19.78 -0.17
C ALA A 251 -0.93 -20.97 0.59
N ALA A 252 -1.56 -21.90 -0.12
CA ALA A 252 -1.99 -23.15 0.48
C ALA A 252 -1.80 -24.33 -0.45
N ALA A 253 -1.46 -25.48 0.12
CA ALA A 253 -1.27 -26.73 -0.60
C ALA A 253 -1.99 -27.87 0.12
N GLY A 254 -2.76 -28.66 -0.62
CA GLY A 254 -3.40 -29.88 -0.14
C GLY A 254 -2.55 -31.12 -0.39
N ARG A 255 -2.63 -32.12 0.49
CA ARG A 255 -2.06 -33.46 0.27
C ARG A 255 -2.93 -34.56 0.89
N PRO A 256 -3.04 -35.75 0.28
CA PRO A 256 -3.65 -36.90 0.96
C PRO A 256 -2.76 -37.39 2.11
N ILE A 257 -3.36 -37.73 3.25
CA ILE A 257 -2.71 -38.33 4.42
C ILE A 257 -3.37 -39.69 4.69
N GLY A 258 -3.02 -40.68 3.87
CA GLY A 258 -3.59 -42.03 3.96
C GLY A 258 -5.05 -42.13 3.51
N ARG A 259 -5.71 -43.25 3.84
CA ARG A 259 -7.07 -43.52 3.37
C ARG A 259 -8.08 -42.61 4.07
N GLY A 260 -8.56 -41.60 3.34
CA GLY A 260 -9.59 -40.67 3.79
C GLY A 260 -9.11 -39.55 4.72
N GLY A 261 -7.80 -39.43 4.93
CA GLY A 261 -7.19 -38.27 5.57
C GLY A 261 -6.66 -37.28 4.53
N TYR A 262 -6.75 -35.99 4.82
CA TYR A 262 -6.22 -34.91 3.98
C TYR A 262 -5.54 -33.87 4.85
N GLY A 263 -4.38 -33.41 4.40
CA GLY A 263 -3.64 -32.29 4.98
C GLY A 263 -3.76 -31.06 4.09
N VAL A 264 -3.85 -29.89 4.71
CA VAL A 264 -3.70 -28.60 4.06
C VAL A 264 -2.62 -27.83 4.81
N THR A 265 -1.56 -27.46 4.12
CA THR A 265 -0.56 -26.52 4.64
C THR A 265 -0.94 -25.13 4.14
N VAL A 266 -1.09 -24.18 5.06
CA VAL A 266 -1.22 -22.75 4.75
C VAL A 266 0.09 -22.07 5.11
N LEU A 267 0.66 -21.30 4.19
CA LEU A 267 1.89 -20.55 4.34
C LEU A 267 1.60 -19.07 4.18
N ASN A 268 2.11 -18.24 5.09
CA ASN A 268 2.18 -16.81 4.88
C ASN A 268 3.45 -16.47 4.10
N THR A 269 3.32 -16.17 2.81
CA THR A 269 4.46 -15.80 1.95
C THR A 269 4.83 -14.33 2.10
N GLY A 270 3.95 -13.54 2.71
CA GLY A 270 4.13 -12.10 2.89
C GLY A 270 5.00 -11.74 4.09
N SER A 271 5.28 -10.44 4.20
CA SER A 271 6.15 -9.86 5.22
C SER A 271 5.41 -9.39 6.47
N ILE A 272 4.08 -9.56 6.53
CA ILE A 272 3.23 -9.16 7.65
C ILE A 272 2.50 -10.35 8.24
N PRO A 273 2.22 -10.41 9.56
CA PRO A 273 1.37 -11.44 10.13
C PRO A 273 -0.03 -11.44 9.49
N ALA A 274 -0.54 -12.61 9.14
CA ALA A 274 -1.92 -12.80 8.74
C ALA A 274 -2.76 -13.16 9.97
N THR A 275 -3.83 -12.44 10.26
CA THR A 275 -4.66 -12.69 11.46
C THR A 275 -6.05 -13.17 11.06
N ARG A 276 -6.65 -14.08 11.82
CA ARG A 276 -8.01 -14.61 11.54
C ARG A 276 -8.13 -15.15 10.10
N VAL A 277 -7.14 -15.93 9.66
CA VAL A 277 -7.15 -16.56 8.33
C VAL A 277 -8.25 -17.61 8.30
N SER A 278 -9.18 -17.47 7.35
CA SER A 278 -10.29 -18.38 7.16
C SER A 278 -9.94 -19.40 6.09
N VAL A 279 -9.86 -20.68 6.46
CA VAL A 279 -9.69 -21.79 5.51
C VAL A 279 -11.04 -22.46 5.33
N VAL A 280 -11.61 -22.35 4.14
CA VAL A 280 -12.93 -22.90 3.83
C VAL A 280 -12.80 -23.93 2.72
N GLY A 281 -13.48 -25.06 2.89
CA GLY A 281 -13.37 -26.15 1.93
C GLY A 281 -14.61 -27.03 1.84
N ARG A 282 -14.65 -27.81 0.76
CA ARG A 282 -15.69 -28.84 0.54
C ARG A 282 -15.10 -30.15 0.04
N THR A 283 -15.73 -31.26 0.44
CA THR A 283 -15.40 -32.61 -0.02
C THR A 283 -16.17 -33.01 -1.28
N PHE A 284 -15.48 -33.62 -2.24
CA PHE A 284 -16.07 -34.16 -3.48
C PHE A 284 -16.26 -35.68 -3.40
N GLY A 285 -16.77 -36.33 -4.46
CA GLY A 285 -16.84 -37.81 -4.54
C GLY A 285 -17.77 -38.52 -3.55
N GLY A 286 -18.81 -37.85 -3.03
CA GLY A 286 -19.74 -38.46 -2.06
C GLY A 286 -19.10 -38.71 -0.69
N ARG A 287 -18.06 -37.94 -0.32
CA ARG A 287 -17.41 -38.05 0.98
C ARG A 287 -18.00 -37.01 1.95
N ARG A 288 -18.16 -37.39 3.22
CA ARG A 288 -18.48 -36.47 4.32
C ARG A 288 -17.26 -36.30 5.23
N ILE A 289 -17.14 -35.12 5.81
CA ILE A 289 -16.13 -34.81 6.82
C ILE A 289 -16.57 -35.43 8.14
N THR A 290 -15.67 -36.17 8.77
CA THR A 290 -15.88 -36.86 10.05
C THR A 290 -14.96 -36.34 11.15
N GLY A 291 -13.89 -35.64 10.79
CA GLY A 291 -12.99 -34.97 11.73
C GLY A 291 -12.22 -33.83 11.06
N ALA A 292 -11.79 -32.86 11.86
CA ALA A 292 -10.96 -31.75 11.43
C ALA A 292 -10.04 -31.31 12.58
N SER A 293 -8.92 -30.64 12.26
CA SER A 293 -8.02 -30.05 13.25
C SER A 293 -8.75 -29.13 14.26
N PRO A 294 -8.19 -28.93 15.47
CA PRO A 294 -8.70 -27.94 16.41
C PRO A 294 -8.87 -26.55 15.77
N GLY A 295 -9.93 -25.83 16.14
CA GLY A 295 -10.27 -24.53 15.52
C GLY A 295 -11.06 -24.65 14.21
N CYS A 296 -11.34 -25.87 13.74
CA CYS A 296 -12.21 -26.11 12.59
C CYS A 296 -13.64 -26.49 12.99
N ARG A 297 -14.62 -25.95 12.27
CA ARG A 297 -16.02 -26.37 12.29
C ARG A 297 -16.37 -27.02 10.96
N PHE A 298 -17.08 -28.13 10.97
CA PHE A 298 -17.53 -28.81 9.75
C PHE A 298 -18.98 -29.29 9.85
N SER A 299 -19.65 -29.37 8.71
CA SER A 299 -21.00 -29.92 8.59
C SER A 299 -21.17 -30.61 7.24
N GLY A 300 -21.51 -31.90 7.28
CA GLY A 300 -21.68 -32.72 6.09
C GLY A 300 -20.43 -32.77 5.22
N ARG A 301 -20.38 -31.92 4.19
CA ARG A 301 -19.30 -31.84 3.20
C ARG A 301 -18.47 -30.56 3.30
N ALA A 302 -18.84 -29.63 4.18
CA ALA A 302 -18.21 -28.33 4.28
C ALA A 302 -17.37 -28.21 5.57
N VAL A 303 -16.24 -27.53 5.49
CA VAL A 303 -15.39 -27.17 6.63
C VAL A 303 -15.02 -25.69 6.57
N ARG A 304 -14.89 -25.08 7.74
CA ARG A 304 -14.31 -23.76 7.97
C ARG A 304 -13.36 -23.85 9.16
N CYS A 305 -12.12 -23.45 8.98
CA CYS A 305 -11.13 -23.31 10.04
C CYS A 305 -10.72 -21.85 10.17
N THR A 306 -10.39 -21.45 11.39
CA THR A 306 -9.76 -20.15 11.66
C THR A 306 -8.35 -20.39 12.17
N ILE A 307 -7.35 -19.79 11.53
CA ILE A 307 -5.99 -19.67 12.06
C ILE A 307 -5.90 -18.25 12.63
N GLU A 308 -5.78 -18.14 13.96
CA GLU A 308 -5.82 -16.84 14.65
C GLU A 308 -4.68 -15.91 14.21
N GLU A 309 -3.47 -16.47 14.04
CA GLU A 309 -2.32 -15.74 13.54
C GLU A 309 -1.37 -16.67 12.78
N LEU A 310 -0.85 -16.18 11.64
CA LEU A 310 0.23 -16.80 10.88
C LEU A 310 1.33 -15.76 10.68
N ARG A 311 2.46 -15.93 11.37
CA ARG A 311 3.62 -15.03 11.28
C ARG A 311 4.18 -14.98 9.85
N PRO A 312 4.94 -13.93 9.47
CA PRO A 312 5.66 -13.90 8.19
C PRO A 312 6.50 -15.17 8.00
N GLN A 313 6.42 -15.77 6.80
CA GLN A 313 7.05 -17.06 6.47
C GLN A 313 6.59 -18.26 7.35
N GLY A 314 5.57 -18.06 8.18
CA GLY A 314 5.02 -19.08 9.07
C GLY A 314 4.07 -20.02 8.35
N THR A 315 4.02 -21.27 8.82
CA THR A 315 3.13 -22.31 8.29
C THR A 315 2.14 -22.80 9.34
N ALA A 316 0.94 -23.18 8.88
CA ALA A 316 -0.06 -23.87 9.67
C ALA A 316 -0.50 -25.13 8.92
N GLU A 317 -0.49 -26.27 9.61
CA GLU A 317 -1.00 -27.53 9.07
C GLU A 317 -2.40 -27.82 9.62
N LEU A 318 -3.35 -28.02 8.72
CA LEU A 318 -4.71 -28.47 9.00
C LEU A 318 -4.88 -29.88 8.48
N THR A 319 -5.61 -30.71 9.23
CA THR A 319 -5.91 -32.09 8.84
C THR A 319 -7.41 -32.32 8.87
N PHE A 320 -7.89 -33.15 7.95
CA PHE A 320 -9.30 -33.50 7.77
C PHE A 320 -9.44 -35.00 7.60
N ALA A 321 -10.43 -35.58 8.25
CA ALA A 321 -10.84 -36.97 8.06
C ALA A 321 -12.18 -37.02 7.32
N THR A 322 -12.31 -37.96 6.40
CA THR A 322 -13.50 -38.14 5.58
C THR A 322 -13.88 -39.60 5.39
N GLU A 323 -15.17 -39.85 5.20
CA GLU A 323 -15.73 -41.16 4.89
C GLU A 323 -16.68 -41.08 3.71
N HIS A 324 -16.79 -42.16 2.92
CA HIS A 324 -17.81 -42.25 1.88
C HIS A 324 -19.21 -42.32 2.50
N THR A 325 -20.12 -41.49 1.99
CA THR A 325 -21.54 -41.68 2.25
C THR A 325 -21.97 -42.97 1.57
N LYS A 326 -22.53 -43.91 2.34
CA LYS A 326 -23.25 -45.05 1.75
C LYS A 326 -24.27 -44.51 0.73
N PRO A 327 -24.39 -45.11 -0.46
CA PRO A 327 -25.43 -44.72 -1.40
C PRO A 327 -26.78 -44.79 -0.68
N ALA A 328 -27.60 -43.75 -0.87
CA ALA A 328 -28.95 -43.74 -0.32
C ALA A 328 -29.66 -45.04 -0.76
N LYS A 329 -30.32 -45.73 0.18
CA LYS A 329 -31.21 -46.84 -0.19
C LYS A 329 -32.17 -46.31 -1.26
N PRO A 330 -32.39 -47.03 -2.38
CA PRO A 330 -33.32 -46.57 -3.40
C PRO A 330 -34.66 -46.29 -2.74
N ALA A 331 -35.21 -45.11 -3.00
CA ALA A 331 -36.51 -44.71 -2.49
C ALA A 331 -37.54 -45.77 -2.88
N LYS A 332 -38.41 -46.17 -1.93
CA LYS A 332 -39.56 -47.01 -2.25
C LYS A 332 -40.36 -46.30 -3.35
N PRO A 333 -40.82 -47.02 -4.40
CA PRO A 333 -41.58 -46.39 -5.47
C PRO A 333 -42.78 -45.64 -4.90
N ALA A 334 -42.92 -44.38 -5.30
CA ALA A 334 -44.01 -43.52 -4.85
C ALA A 334 -45.36 -44.16 -5.19
N LYS A 335 -46.28 -44.18 -4.21
CA LYS A 335 -47.70 -44.48 -4.49
C LYS A 335 -48.21 -43.42 -5.47
N LYS A 336 -48.97 -43.87 -6.48
CA LYS A 336 -49.60 -43.02 -7.51
C LYS A 336 -50.19 -41.75 -6.90
N ALA A 337 -49.80 -40.60 -7.44
CA ALA A 337 -50.35 -39.31 -7.09
C ALA A 337 -51.82 -39.20 -7.54
N GLU A 338 -52.67 -38.70 -6.64
CA GLU A 338 -53.97 -38.12 -7.00
C GLU A 338 -53.76 -36.76 -7.69
N PRO A 339 -54.64 -36.36 -8.62
CA PRO A 339 -54.45 -35.13 -9.39
C PRO A 339 -54.62 -33.89 -8.51
N TYR A 340 -53.62 -33.01 -8.58
CA TYR A 340 -53.54 -31.72 -7.88
C TYR A 340 -54.56 -30.72 -8.44
N ARG A 341 -55.33 -30.08 -7.55
CA ARG A 341 -56.23 -28.96 -7.86
C ARG A 341 -55.42 -27.66 -7.73
N GLN A 342 -55.36 -26.86 -8.80
CA GLN A 342 -54.72 -25.55 -8.78
C GLN A 342 -55.58 -24.56 -7.99
N GLU A 343 -55.01 -23.97 -6.94
CA GLU A 343 -55.45 -22.69 -6.39
C GLU A 343 -54.35 -21.65 -6.63
N ILE A 344 -54.78 -20.49 -7.12
CA ILE A 344 -53.99 -19.30 -7.42
C ILE A 344 -54.04 -18.40 -6.19
N VAL A 345 -52.90 -17.94 -5.68
CA VAL A 345 -52.82 -16.77 -4.77
C VAL A 345 -51.59 -15.93 -5.16
N PRO A 346 -51.71 -14.60 -5.31
CA PRO A 346 -50.64 -13.72 -5.75
C PRO A 346 -49.89 -12.98 -4.62
N ASP A 347 -48.68 -12.54 -5.01
CA ASP A 347 -47.88 -11.38 -4.62
C ASP A 347 -47.13 -11.24 -3.27
N ALA A 348 -45.80 -11.19 -3.45
CA ALA A 348 -44.81 -10.17 -3.05
C ALA A 348 -44.69 -9.70 -1.57
N VAL A 349 -43.49 -9.92 -1.02
CA VAL A 349 -42.88 -9.11 0.05
C VAL A 349 -41.39 -8.89 -0.28
N GLU A 350 -40.96 -7.62 -0.19
CA GLU A 350 -39.62 -7.08 -0.50
C GLU A 350 -38.50 -7.60 0.43
N PRO A 351 -37.20 -7.48 0.04
CA PRO A 351 -36.08 -7.72 0.94
C PRO A 351 -35.61 -6.44 1.66
N GLU A 352 -35.53 -6.50 2.99
CA GLU A 352 -34.87 -5.49 3.83
C GLU A 352 -33.34 -5.50 3.64
N THR A 353 -32.76 -4.30 3.59
CA THR A 353 -31.31 -4.02 3.59
C THR A 353 -30.73 -4.02 5.01
N PRO A 354 -29.58 -4.68 5.26
CA PRO A 354 -28.87 -4.47 6.52
C PRO A 354 -27.95 -3.25 6.46
N ARG A 355 -28.14 -2.37 7.44
CA ARG A 355 -27.30 -1.23 7.80
C ARG A 355 -25.96 -1.72 8.37
N ALA A 356 -24.84 -1.26 7.83
CA ALA A 356 -23.52 -1.51 8.40
C ALA A 356 -23.11 -0.33 9.31
N GLU A 357 -22.65 -0.69 10.50
CA GLU A 357 -22.17 0.19 11.58
C GLU A 357 -20.79 0.81 11.28
N GLU A 358 -20.50 1.93 11.94
CA GLU A 358 -19.22 2.66 11.93
C GLU A 358 -18.07 1.84 12.57
N PRO A 359 -16.79 2.07 12.19
CA PRO A 359 -15.66 1.31 12.72
C PRO A 359 -15.17 1.86 14.06
N GLU A 360 -15.14 1.00 15.09
CA GLU A 360 -14.40 1.23 16.34
C GLU A 360 -12.88 1.05 16.17
N GLU A 361 -12.18 1.79 17.03
CA GLU A 361 -10.76 2.02 17.19
C GLU A 361 -9.92 0.74 17.39
N GLY A 362 -8.83 0.60 16.63
CA GLY A 362 -7.88 -0.52 16.73
C GLY A 362 -7.92 -1.53 15.57
N MET A 363 -7.80 -1.07 14.32
CA MET A 363 -7.91 -1.90 13.12
C MET A 363 -6.74 -2.90 12.96
N LYS A 364 -6.87 -4.11 13.51
CA LYS A 364 -6.19 -5.33 13.03
C LYS A 364 -7.13 -6.06 12.07
N VAL A 365 -7.12 -5.68 10.80
CA VAL A 365 -7.85 -6.44 9.76
C VAL A 365 -6.88 -6.83 8.66
N THR A 366 -6.44 -8.08 8.72
CA THR A 366 -5.92 -8.77 7.54
C THR A 366 -6.63 -10.10 7.40
N ILE A 367 -7.80 -10.07 6.76
CA ILE A 367 -8.60 -11.26 6.46
C ILE A 367 -8.06 -11.88 5.17
N GLY A 368 -7.45 -13.05 5.27
CA GLY A 368 -7.18 -13.93 4.13
C GLY A 368 -8.19 -15.07 4.09
N THR A 369 -8.82 -15.31 2.94
CA THR A 369 -9.65 -16.50 2.73
C THR A 369 -8.92 -17.44 1.78
N VAL A 370 -8.63 -18.66 2.24
CA VAL A 370 -8.09 -19.72 1.41
C VAL A 370 -9.21 -20.69 1.10
N MET A 371 -9.51 -20.85 -0.19
CA MET A 371 -10.44 -21.85 -0.69
C MET A 371 -9.69 -23.15 -0.95
N VAL A 372 -10.11 -24.26 -0.33
CA VAL A 372 -9.53 -25.58 -0.57
C VAL A 372 -10.54 -26.58 -1.09
N THR A 373 -10.14 -27.33 -2.10
CA THR A 373 -10.88 -28.47 -2.65
C THR A 373 -10.29 -29.74 -2.06
N ILE A 374 -11.14 -30.63 -1.53
CA ILE A 374 -10.72 -31.93 -1.00
C ILE A 374 -11.22 -33.01 -1.97
N ASP A 375 -10.32 -33.52 -2.82
CA ASP A 375 -10.54 -34.65 -3.74
C ASP A 375 -9.32 -35.60 -3.68
N ASP A 376 -9.51 -36.85 -4.13
CA ASP A 376 -8.47 -37.88 -4.24
C ASP A 376 -7.58 -37.70 -5.50
N ARG A 377 -7.77 -36.61 -6.25
CA ARG A 377 -7.11 -36.33 -7.54
C ARG A 377 -6.32 -35.02 -7.47
N ASN A 378 -5.11 -35.09 -6.89
CA ASN A 378 -4.14 -33.98 -6.74
C ASN A 378 -4.81 -32.62 -6.50
#